data_AF-F9CW51-F1
#
_entry.id   AF-F9CW51-F1
#
_cell.length_a   1.000
_cell.length_b   1.000
_cell.length_c   1.000
_cell.angle_alpha   90.00
_cell.angle_beta   90.00
_cell.angle_gamma   90.00
#
_symmetry.space_group_name_H-M   'P 1'
#
loop_
_entity.id
_entity.type
_entity.pdbx_description
1 polymer ?
#
loop_
_entity_poly.entity_id
_entity_poly.type
_entity_poly.pdbx_seq_one_letter_code
_entity_poly.pdbx_strand_id
1 'polypeptide(L)'
;MENKTPERYYNDLTQIVFVVKILFSPLFKKVLSFVTFSLIVIFIFGLVNIEYSALGISEPLFAITEQVIIIFDIIFWVIVGLLTLELLIAYLKIRNAKSFVKKYWLEIIMLVLMPVFVGFKILKVSLKIIKQVKIGKTVFKLFQKMKKD
;
A
#
# COMPACT_ATOMS: atom_id res chain seq x y z
N MET A 1 36.17 -20.77 -3.37
CA MET A 1 35.13 -21.14 -2.38
C MET A 1 35.77 -20.99 -1.00
N GLU A 2 35.44 -19.91 -0.29
CA GLU A 2 36.01 -19.60 1.02
C GLU A 2 35.36 -20.50 2.08
N ASN A 3 36.15 -21.38 2.70
CA ASN A 3 35.67 -22.34 3.68
C ASN A 3 35.39 -21.59 5.00
N LYS A 4 34.10 -21.32 5.29
CA LYS A 4 33.70 -20.69 6.55
C LYS A 4 34.11 -21.58 7.72
N THR A 5 34.81 -21.01 8.70
CA THR A 5 35.20 -21.72 9.93
C THR A 5 33.95 -22.19 10.70
N PRO A 6 34.02 -23.35 11.38
CA PRO A 6 32.87 -23.94 12.08
C PRO A 6 32.26 -22.99 13.14
N GLU A 7 33.07 -22.12 13.73
CA GLU A 7 32.66 -21.10 14.70
C GLU A 7 31.72 -20.05 14.08
N ARG A 8 32.00 -19.62 12.85
CA ARG A 8 31.16 -18.65 12.11
C ARG A 8 29.80 -19.24 11.74
N TYR A 9 29.78 -20.54 11.42
CA TYR A 9 28.54 -21.26 11.11
C TYR A 9 27.63 -21.40 12.34
N TYR A 10 28.21 -21.70 13.51
CA TYR A 10 27.44 -21.76 14.76
C TYR A 10 26.84 -20.41 15.14
N ASN A 11 27.60 -19.32 14.97
CA ASN A 11 27.14 -17.97 15.30
C ASN A 11 26.00 -17.51 14.34
N ASP A 12 26.11 -17.84 13.04
CA ASP A 12 25.03 -17.60 12.07
C ASP A 12 23.75 -18.38 12.46
N LEU A 13 23.88 -19.64 12.88
CA LEU A 13 22.75 -20.48 13.29
C LEU A 13 22.07 -19.97 14.56
N THR A 14 22.82 -19.57 15.60
CA THR A 14 22.23 -19.02 16.83
C THR A 14 21.51 -17.69 16.57
N GLN A 15 22.06 -16.83 15.72
CA GLN A 15 21.41 -15.59 15.29
C GLN A 15 20.09 -15.88 14.56
N ILE A 16 20.08 -16.82 13.60
CA ILE A 16 18.87 -17.20 12.86
C ILE A 16 17.80 -17.75 13.81
N VAL A 17 18.17 -18.66 14.71
CA VAL A 17 17.23 -19.25 15.69
C VAL A 17 16.65 -18.17 16.61
N PHE A 18 17.47 -17.22 17.04
CA PHE A 18 17.02 -16.09 17.86
C PHE A 18 16.02 -15.19 17.13
N VAL A 19 16.32 -14.80 15.88
CA VAL A 19 15.43 -13.98 15.05
C VAL A 19 14.10 -14.71 14.79
N VAL A 20 14.14 -15.99 14.44
CA VAL A 20 12.93 -16.81 14.26
C VAL A 20 12.11 -16.83 15.55
N LYS A 21 12.75 -17.05 16.69
CA LYS A 21 12.05 -17.05 17.99
C LYS A 21 11.34 -15.72 18.28
N ILE A 22 11.96 -14.59 17.94
CA ILE A 22 11.34 -13.25 18.05
C ILE A 22 10.14 -13.12 17.11
N LEU A 23 10.30 -13.46 15.82
CA LEU A 23 9.25 -13.34 14.79
C LEU A 23 8.00 -14.16 15.15
N PHE A 24 8.18 -15.33 15.75
CA PHE A 24 7.06 -16.19 16.17
C PHE A 24 6.53 -15.89 17.58
N SER A 25 7.13 -14.94 18.30
CA SER A 25 6.70 -14.56 19.65
C SER A 25 5.29 -13.92 19.62
N PRO A 26 4.46 -14.17 20.65
CA PRO A 26 3.11 -13.60 20.71
C PRO A 26 3.14 -12.06 20.86
N LEU A 27 4.17 -11.51 21.52
CA LEU A 27 4.34 -10.08 21.69
C LEU A 27 4.62 -9.39 20.35
N PHE A 28 5.57 -9.91 19.57
CA PHE A 28 5.88 -9.37 18.24
C PHE A 28 4.64 -9.33 17.35
N LYS A 29 3.85 -10.41 17.34
CA LYS A 29 2.59 -10.46 16.57
C LYS A 29 1.60 -9.39 17.01
N LYS A 30 1.38 -9.23 18.31
CA LYS A 30 0.48 -8.18 18.83
C LYS A 30 0.93 -6.78 18.42
N VAL A 31 2.23 -6.50 18.54
CA VAL A 31 2.80 -5.20 18.16
C VAL A 31 2.65 -4.98 16.65
N LEU A 32 2.98 -5.99 15.84
CA LEU A 32 2.84 -5.93 14.39
C LEU A 32 1.40 -5.64 13.97
N SER A 33 0.43 -6.40 14.49
CA SER A 33 -0.99 -6.17 14.18
C SER A 33 -1.46 -4.79 14.65
N PHE A 34 -1.04 -4.33 15.82
CA PHE A 34 -1.43 -3.02 16.36
C PHE A 34 -0.86 -1.86 15.54
N VAL A 35 0.42 -1.93 15.16
CA VAL A 35 1.07 -0.93 14.31
C VAL A 35 0.40 -0.89 12.94
N THR A 36 0.15 -2.05 12.35
CA THR A 36 -0.50 -2.18 11.04
C THR A 36 -1.90 -1.58 11.08
N PHE A 37 -2.71 -1.93 12.08
CA PHE A 37 -4.05 -1.37 12.26
C PHE A 37 -4.03 0.15 12.46
N SER A 38 -3.13 0.67 13.29
CA SER A 38 -2.99 2.11 13.52
C SER A 38 -2.64 2.87 12.24
N LEU A 39 -1.70 2.33 11.45
CA LEU A 39 -1.34 2.91 10.15
C LEU A 39 -2.50 2.88 9.16
N ILE A 40 -3.29 1.79 9.14
CA ILE A 40 -4.49 1.71 8.29
C ILE A 40 -5.49 2.80 8.66
N VAL A 41 -5.76 3.01 9.95
CA VAL A 41 -6.67 4.07 10.40
C VAL A 41 -6.18 5.44 9.92
N ILE A 42 -4.91 5.76 10.17
CA ILE A 42 -4.27 7.00 9.70
C ILE A 42 -4.40 7.14 8.18
N PHE A 43 -4.11 6.06 7.44
CA PHE A 43 -4.19 6.03 5.98
C PHE A 43 -5.60 6.30 5.47
N ILE A 44 -6.64 5.72 6.08
CA ILE A 44 -8.04 5.95 5.69
C ILE A 44 -8.41 7.43 5.87
N PHE A 45 -8.07 8.05 7.00
CA PHE A 45 -8.32 9.48 7.23
C PHE A 45 -7.59 10.36 6.20
N GLY A 46 -6.33 10.04 5.92
CA GLY A 46 -5.56 10.75 4.89
C GLY A 46 -6.14 10.57 3.50
N LEU A 47 -6.59 9.36 3.16
CA LEU A 47 -7.22 9.06 1.87
C LEU A 47 -8.51 9.85 1.70
N VAL A 48 -9.37 9.90 2.73
CA VAL A 48 -10.59 10.71 2.73
C VAL A 48 -10.27 12.20 2.52
N ASN A 49 -9.22 12.71 3.18
CA ASN A 49 -8.79 14.09 3.00
C ASN A 49 -8.26 14.36 1.59
N ILE A 50 -7.41 13.49 1.04
CA ILE A 50 -6.79 13.65 -0.28
C ILE A 50 -7.82 13.50 -1.41
N GLU A 51 -8.72 12.54 -1.28
CA GLU A 51 -9.73 12.20 -2.30
C GLU A 51 -11.10 12.83 -2.00
N TYR A 52 -11.15 13.90 -1.20
CA TYR A 52 -12.37 14.57 -0.73
C TYR A 52 -13.39 14.83 -1.86
N SER A 53 -12.92 15.34 -3.01
CA SER A 53 -13.76 15.63 -4.19
C SER A 53 -14.41 14.37 -4.78
N ALA A 54 -13.74 13.21 -4.68
CA ALA A 54 -14.27 11.93 -5.16
C ALA A 54 -15.40 11.40 -4.27
N LEU A 55 -15.39 11.79 -3.01
CA LEU A 55 -16.37 11.42 -1.99
C LEU A 55 -17.55 12.39 -1.95
N GLY A 56 -17.60 13.37 -2.86
CA GLY A 56 -18.65 14.39 -2.89
C GLY A 56 -18.49 15.47 -1.81
N ILE A 57 -17.31 15.57 -1.19
CA ILE A 57 -17.00 16.59 -0.19
C ILE A 57 -16.49 17.84 -0.92
N SER A 58 -16.99 19.00 -0.53
CA SER A 58 -16.72 20.29 -1.20
C SER A 58 -15.28 20.77 -1.01
N GLU A 59 -14.70 20.50 0.15
CA GLU A 59 -13.39 21.00 0.57
C GLU A 59 -12.64 19.95 1.41
N PRO A 60 -11.30 19.97 1.39
CA PRO A 60 -10.53 19.05 2.22
C PRO A 60 -10.59 19.48 3.70
N LEU A 61 -10.51 18.51 4.61
CA LEU A 61 -10.46 18.76 6.06
C LEU A 61 -9.17 19.48 6.48
N PHE A 62 -8.07 19.24 5.76
CA PHE A 62 -6.76 19.88 5.98
C PHE A 62 -6.08 20.19 4.65
N ALA A 63 -5.20 21.20 4.65
CA ALA A 63 -4.44 21.60 3.46
C ALA A 63 -3.65 20.43 2.86
N ILE A 64 -3.93 20.12 1.60
CA ILE A 64 -3.25 19.06 0.86
C ILE A 64 -2.02 19.67 0.18
N THR A 65 -0.85 19.45 0.74
CA THR A 65 0.43 19.77 0.08
C THR A 65 0.97 18.53 -0.66
N GLU A 66 1.84 18.75 -1.63
CA GLU A 66 2.49 17.66 -2.37
C GLU A 66 3.28 16.72 -1.44
N GLN A 67 3.93 17.28 -0.41
CA GLN A 67 4.65 16.52 0.61
C GLN A 67 3.73 15.55 1.36
N VAL A 68 2.52 15.98 1.72
CA VAL A 68 1.54 15.13 2.40
C VAL A 68 1.15 13.95 1.49
N ILE A 69 0.94 14.19 0.21
CA ILE A 69 0.60 13.12 -0.76
C ILE A 69 1.72 12.07 -0.81
N ILE A 70 2.98 12.50 -0.88
CA ILE A 70 4.15 11.59 -0.90
C ILE A 70 4.24 10.78 0.40
N ILE A 71 4.05 11.42 1.56
CA ILE A 71 4.05 10.73 2.86
C ILE A 71 2.98 9.64 2.90
N PHE A 72 1.76 9.92 2.43
CA PHE A 72 0.68 8.94 2.40
C PHE A 72 0.93 7.80 1.40
N ASP A 73 1.66 8.04 0.32
CA ASP A 73 2.10 7.00 -0.60
C ASP A 73 3.15 6.08 0.04
N ILE A 74 4.10 6.64 0.80
CA ILE A 74 5.05 5.86 1.60
C ILE A 74 4.32 5.03 2.66
N ILE A 75 3.39 5.64 3.42
CA ILE A 75 2.59 4.95 4.43
C ILE A 75 1.82 3.77 3.80
N PHE A 76 1.23 3.97 2.62
CA PHE A 76 0.56 2.90 1.88
C PHE A 76 1.49 1.70 1.65
N TRP A 77 2.68 1.92 1.11
CA TRP A 77 3.66 0.85 0.85
C TRP A 77 4.16 0.19 2.14
N VAL A 78 4.30 0.95 3.23
CA VAL A 78 4.63 0.39 4.55
C VAL A 78 3.52 -0.55 5.02
N ILE A 79 2.25 -0.17 4.90
CA ILE A 79 1.12 -1.04 5.29
C ILE A 79 1.10 -2.31 4.42
N VAL A 80 1.33 -2.20 3.11
CA VAL A 80 1.43 -3.37 2.20
C VAL A 80 2.49 -4.34 2.72
N GLY A 81 3.68 -3.81 3.05
CA GLY A 81 4.79 -4.61 3.58
C GLY A 81 4.46 -5.29 4.91
N LEU A 82 3.84 -4.55 5.84
CA LEU A 82 3.47 -5.09 7.15
C LEU A 82 2.38 -6.17 7.06
N LEU A 83 1.32 -5.93 6.29
CA LEU A 83 0.26 -6.93 6.04
C LEU A 83 0.83 -8.20 5.40
N THR A 84 1.71 -8.03 4.40
CA THR A 84 2.38 -9.16 3.73
C THR A 84 3.22 -9.96 4.73
N LEU A 85 4.00 -9.27 5.58
CA LEU A 85 4.82 -9.92 6.60
C LEU A 85 3.96 -10.66 7.63
N GLU A 86 2.86 -10.04 8.09
CA GLU A 86 1.93 -10.64 9.04
C GLU A 86 1.30 -11.92 8.49
N LEU A 87 0.80 -11.87 7.25
CA LEU A 87 0.24 -13.00 6.54
C LEU A 87 1.28 -14.10 6.27
N LEU A 88 2.51 -13.73 5.91
CA LEU A 88 3.59 -14.68 5.69
C LEU A 88 3.92 -15.44 6.98
N ILE A 89 4.12 -14.73 8.11
CA ILE A 89 4.40 -15.35 9.42
C ILE A 89 3.23 -16.23 9.86
N ALA A 90 2.00 -15.79 9.61
CA ALA A 90 0.80 -16.56 9.91
C ALA A 90 0.71 -17.86 9.10
N TYR A 91 0.97 -17.79 7.79
CA TYR A 91 0.95 -18.94 6.90
C TYR A 91 2.03 -19.96 7.28
N LEU A 92 3.26 -19.50 7.54
CA LEU A 92 4.37 -20.34 7.96
C LEU A 92 4.09 -21.11 9.26
N LYS A 93 3.26 -20.55 10.16
CA LYS A 93 2.84 -21.20 11.40
C LYS A 93 1.74 -22.25 11.18
N ILE A 94 0.74 -21.96 10.33
CA ILE A 94 -0.42 -22.84 10.14
C ILE A 94 -0.11 -23.99 9.17
N ARG A 95 0.68 -23.72 8.11
CA ARG A 95 1.03 -24.67 7.03
C ARG A 95 -0.17 -25.37 6.36
N ASN A 96 -1.36 -24.80 6.48
CA ASN A 96 -2.60 -25.28 5.86
C ASN A 96 -3.35 -24.09 5.25
N ALA A 97 -3.49 -24.08 3.93
CA ALA A 97 -4.09 -22.97 3.19
C ALA A 97 -5.55 -22.70 3.58
N LYS A 98 -6.37 -23.75 3.74
CA LYS A 98 -7.80 -23.60 4.06
C LYS A 98 -8.00 -22.95 5.43
N SER A 99 -7.28 -23.42 6.45
CA SER A 99 -7.34 -22.86 7.80
C SER A 99 -6.74 -21.46 7.86
N PHE A 100 -5.68 -21.20 7.10
CA PHE A 100 -5.07 -19.88 7.00
C PHE A 100 -6.03 -18.84 6.42
N VAL A 101 -6.61 -19.12 5.25
CA VAL A 101 -7.54 -18.20 4.59
C VAL A 101 -8.75 -17.93 5.49
N LYS A 102 -9.34 -18.97 6.11
CA LYS A 102 -10.49 -18.80 6.99
C LYS A 102 -10.18 -17.90 8.19
N LYS A 103 -8.95 -17.96 8.71
CA LYS A 103 -8.55 -17.19 9.88
C LYS A 103 -8.13 -15.75 9.56
N TYR A 104 -7.48 -15.54 8.42
CA TYR A 104 -6.89 -14.26 8.01
C TYR A 104 -7.57 -13.64 6.77
N TRP A 105 -8.86 -13.94 6.58
CA TRP A 105 -9.58 -13.54 5.37
C TRP A 105 -9.68 -12.02 5.22
N LEU A 106 -9.80 -11.27 6.32
CA LEU A 106 -9.88 -9.80 6.29
C LEU A 106 -8.57 -9.19 5.82
N GLU A 107 -7.45 -9.61 6.39
CA GLU A 107 -6.11 -9.13 6.04
C GLU A 107 -5.78 -9.45 4.58
N ILE A 108 -6.17 -10.64 4.11
CA ILE A 108 -6.05 -11.02 2.69
C ILE A 108 -6.87 -10.09 1.80
N ILE A 109 -8.14 -9.83 2.14
CA ILE A 109 -8.99 -8.91 1.37
C ILE A 109 -8.38 -7.52 1.34
N MET A 110 -7.90 -7.00 2.47
CA MET A 110 -7.27 -5.68 2.55
C MET A 110 -6.03 -5.60 1.66
N LEU A 111 -5.16 -6.62 1.70
CA LEU A 111 -3.97 -6.67 0.86
C LEU A 111 -4.30 -6.75 -0.63
N VAL A 112 -5.35 -7.49 -1.01
CA VAL A 112 -5.82 -7.59 -2.41
C VAL A 112 -6.50 -6.30 -2.89
N LEU A 113 -7.17 -5.56 -2.00
CA LEU A 113 -7.79 -4.28 -2.33
C LEU A 113 -6.77 -3.15 -2.52
N MET A 114 -5.59 -3.23 -1.91
CA MET A 114 -4.55 -2.20 -2.06
C MET A 114 -4.16 -1.90 -3.52
N PRO A 115 -3.85 -2.89 -4.37
CA PRO A 115 -3.65 -2.67 -5.81
C PRO A 115 -4.82 -1.99 -6.51
N VAL A 116 -6.05 -2.26 -6.07
CA VAL A 116 -7.27 -1.65 -6.62
C VAL A 116 -7.27 -0.14 -6.34
N PHE A 117 -6.87 0.29 -5.14
CA PHE A 117 -6.73 1.71 -4.81
C PHE A 117 -5.69 2.43 -5.68
N VAL A 118 -4.57 1.77 -5.98
CA VAL A 118 -3.56 2.31 -6.92
C VAL A 118 -4.13 2.37 -8.34
N GLY A 119 -4.84 1.35 -8.78
CA GLY A 119 -5.53 1.30 -10.08
C GLY A 119 -6.53 2.45 -10.26
N PHE A 120 -7.30 2.79 -9.22
CA PHE A 120 -8.23 3.92 -9.27
C PHE A 120 -7.54 5.27 -9.47
N LYS A 121 -6.36 5.50 -8.86
CA LYS A 121 -5.54 6.70 -9.13
C LYS A 121 -5.16 6.80 -10.61
N ILE A 122 -4.68 5.70 -11.20
CA ILE A 122 -4.27 5.64 -12.62
C ILE A 122 -5.47 5.91 -13.54
N LEU A 123 -6.63 5.32 -13.22
CA LEU A 123 -7.85 5.51 -13.99
C LEU A 123 -8.29 6.98 -14.01
N LYS A 124 -8.22 7.68 -12.85
CA LYS A 124 -8.53 9.12 -12.78
C LYS A 124 -7.58 9.97 -13.61
N VAL A 125 -6.28 9.69 -13.55
CA VAL A 125 -5.27 10.39 -14.36
C VAL A 125 -5.57 10.18 -15.84
N SER A 126 -5.88 8.95 -16.23
CA SER A 126 -6.23 8.58 -17.61
C SER A 126 -7.48 9.33 -18.10
N LEU A 127 -8.53 9.40 -17.28
CA LEU A 127 -9.75 10.14 -17.59
C LEU A 127 -9.52 11.65 -17.72
N LYS A 128 -8.66 12.24 -16.87
CA LYS A 128 -8.26 13.66 -16.99
C LYS A 128 -7.54 13.92 -18.31
N ILE A 129 -6.59 13.07 -18.69
CA ILE A 129 -5.84 13.17 -19.96
C ILE A 129 -6.81 13.06 -21.15
N ILE A 130 -7.73 12.09 -21.15
CA ILE A 130 -8.71 11.91 -22.23
C ILE A 130 -9.60 13.16 -22.37
N LYS A 131 -10.05 13.74 -21.26
CA LYS A 131 -10.85 14.99 -21.28
C LYS A 131 -10.04 16.15 -21.84
N GLN A 132 -8.79 16.33 -21.40
CA GLN A 132 -7.91 17.39 -21.90
C GLN A 132 -7.61 17.25 -23.40
N VAL A 133 -7.38 16.01 -23.89
CA VAL A 133 -7.19 15.73 -25.31
C VAL A 133 -8.46 16.06 -26.12
N LYS A 134 -9.65 15.72 -25.61
CA LYS A 134 -10.92 16.08 -26.28
C LYS A 134 -11.08 17.61 -26.39
N ILE A 135 -10.82 18.34 -25.30
CA ILE A 135 -10.88 19.81 -25.29
C ILE A 135 -9.84 20.40 -26.25
N GLY A 136 -8.60 19.91 -26.21
CA GLY A 136 -7.53 20.33 -27.12
C GLY A 136 -7.89 20.14 -28.59
N LYS A 137 -8.51 19.00 -28.96
CA LYS A 137 -9.01 18.77 -30.33
C LYS A 137 -10.11 19.76 -30.72
N THR A 138 -11.01 20.11 -29.80
CA THR A 138 -12.06 21.11 -30.05
C THR A 138 -11.48 22.50 -30.23
N VAL A 139 -10.56 22.93 -29.35
CA VAL A 139 -9.87 24.22 -29.44
C VAL A 139 -9.06 24.31 -30.74
N PHE A 140 -8.34 23.25 -31.11
CA PHE A 140 -7.58 23.19 -32.36
C PHE A 140 -8.48 23.33 -33.59
N LYS A 141 -9.65 22.65 -33.62
CA LYS A 141 -10.64 22.81 -34.69
C LYS A 141 -11.17 24.24 -34.79
N LEU A 142 -11.44 24.90 -33.66
CA LEU A 142 -11.90 26.29 -33.63
C LEU A 142 -10.83 27.26 -34.13
N PHE A 143 -9.57 27.10 -33.71
CA PHE A 143 -8.44 27.89 -34.21
C PHE A 143 -8.21 27.70 -35.71
N GLN A 144 -8.29 26.46 -36.21
CA GLN A 144 -8.20 26.22 -37.65
C GLN A 144 -9.34 26.88 -38.43
N LYS A 145 -10.55 26.94 -37.86
CA LYS A 145 -11.69 27.62 -38.49
C LYS A 145 -11.46 29.13 -38.55
N MET A 146 -11.02 29.74 -37.44
CA MET A 146 -10.74 31.18 -37.36
C MET A 146 -9.53 31.65 -38.16
N LYS A 147 -8.56 30.77 -38.47
CA LYS A 147 -7.39 31.10 -39.31
C LYS A 147 -7.67 30.98 -40.82
N LYS A 148 -8.84 30.44 -41.19
CA LYS A 148 -9.24 30.17 -42.57
C LYS A 148 -10.24 31.21 -43.10
N ASP A 149 -10.79 32.03 -42.21
CA ASP A 149 -11.50 33.28 -42.49
C ASP A 149 -10.51 34.46 -42.39
#